data_AF-A0A947CMW3-F1
#
_entry.id   AF-A0A947CMW3-F1
#
_cell.length_a   1.000
_cell.length_b   1.000
_cell.length_c   1.000
_cell.angle_alpha   90.00
_cell.angle_beta   90.00
_cell.angle_gamma   90.00
#
_symmetry.space_group_name_H-M   'P 1'
#
loop_
_entity.id
_entity.type
_entity.pdbx_description
1 polymer ?
#
loop_
_entity_poly.entity_id
_entity_poly.type
_entity_poly.pdbx_seq_one_letter_code
_entity_poly.pdbx_strand_id
1 'polypeptide(L)'
;AYGTFAANGLHVDPSMFTAIETHDGELLIDNEPAISQAIEPAIADQVTTALTEVVKRGTAQRARIGRPIAGKTGTSQEHRDAWFVGYTPELATSVWVGFAQTNRIMEEPTTPITVTGGSWPAEIWAVFSLNALATVPYSQLAVADADGTVGVDVDLSTGYLAGPLCPHEHIHRLQLPPEDVPTVICPIHNPEDIVGVGAGQVPPVVGLELGEAVSALDRAGFETRLRWEAGGDLPQGTIFGQTPDPGVPAQAGSIVTLTLAGPEPGAVMPSILGLIEEDARAELAIFGIPMRFIEEAEADPDDAVRRAGRVWKQSPGGGSPADATVTVWVNPGGDP
;
A
#
# COMPACT_ATOMS: atom_id res chain seq x y z
N ALA A 1 7.23 -30.84 -1.92
CA ALA A 1 7.09 -29.56 -2.66
C ALA A 1 6.68 -28.40 -1.74
N TYR A 2 5.46 -28.35 -1.20
CA TYR A 2 5.03 -27.17 -0.40
C TYR A 2 5.87 -26.93 0.86
N GLY A 3 6.41 -27.97 1.50
CA GLY A 3 7.39 -27.82 2.59
C GLY A 3 8.67 -27.08 2.16
N THR A 4 9.07 -27.17 0.89
CA THR A 4 10.20 -26.40 0.35
C THR A 4 9.92 -24.90 0.35
N PHE A 5 8.70 -24.49 -0.03
CA PHE A 5 8.31 -23.07 0.05
C PHE A 5 8.23 -22.61 1.51
N ALA A 6 7.66 -23.43 2.40
CA ALA A 6 7.58 -23.15 3.83
C ALA A 6 8.96 -22.95 4.49
N ALA A 7 9.99 -23.60 3.93
CA ALA A 7 11.38 -23.56 4.40
C ALA A 7 12.29 -22.69 3.52
N ASN A 8 11.79 -21.58 2.97
CA ASN A 8 12.57 -20.62 2.17
C ASN A 8 13.38 -21.24 1.01
N GLY A 9 12.82 -22.25 0.34
CA GLY A 9 13.45 -22.92 -0.79
C GLY A 9 14.32 -24.12 -0.43
N LEU A 10 14.49 -24.44 0.86
CA LEU A 10 15.19 -25.64 1.32
C LEU A 10 14.31 -26.87 1.14
N HIS A 11 14.79 -27.83 0.35
CA HIS A 11 14.15 -29.11 0.15
C HIS A 11 14.76 -30.17 1.07
N VAL A 12 13.87 -30.94 1.69
CA VAL A 12 14.20 -32.11 2.50
C VAL A 12 13.45 -33.29 1.92
N ASP A 13 14.16 -34.40 1.71
CA ASP A 13 13.55 -35.65 1.26
C ASP A 13 12.61 -36.19 2.36
N PRO A 14 11.37 -36.59 2.02
CA PRO A 14 10.45 -37.15 3.01
C PRO A 14 11.01 -38.42 3.63
N SER A 15 11.06 -38.48 4.97
CA SER A 15 11.37 -39.70 5.71
C SER A 15 10.24 -40.10 6.65
N MET A 16 10.11 -41.41 6.89
CA MET A 16 9.17 -41.99 7.85
C MET A 16 9.80 -42.31 9.21
N PHE A 17 11.12 -42.18 9.36
CA PHE A 17 11.83 -42.46 10.60
C PHE A 17 13.00 -41.49 10.81
N THR A 18 13.36 -41.25 12.07
CA THR A 18 14.50 -40.40 12.45
C THR A 18 15.71 -41.22 12.87
N ALA A 19 15.49 -42.32 13.60
CA ALA A 19 16.54 -43.21 14.05
C ALA A 19 16.00 -44.65 14.20
N ILE A 20 16.90 -45.63 14.15
CA ILE A 20 16.61 -47.03 14.52
C ILE A 20 17.57 -47.41 15.63
N GLU A 21 17.02 -47.84 16.77
CA GLU A 21 17.78 -48.24 17.96
C GLU A 21 17.46 -49.69 18.34
N THR A 22 18.40 -50.38 18.98
CA THR A 22 18.15 -51.67 19.63
C THR A 22 17.35 -51.48 20.92
N HIS A 23 16.81 -52.58 21.47
CA HIS A 23 16.12 -52.53 22.77
C HIS A 23 16.99 -52.05 23.94
N ASP A 24 18.31 -52.14 23.80
CA ASP A 24 19.30 -51.70 24.79
C ASP A 24 19.71 -50.23 24.59
N GLY A 25 19.15 -49.54 23.59
CA GLY A 25 19.44 -48.14 23.27
C GLY A 25 20.67 -47.93 22.39
N GLU A 26 21.17 -48.97 21.72
CA GLU A 26 22.26 -48.82 20.75
C GLU A 26 21.70 -48.29 19.42
N LEU A 27 22.22 -47.15 18.94
CA LEU A 27 21.84 -46.54 17.67
C LEU A 27 22.39 -47.36 16.49
N LEU A 28 21.49 -47.91 15.68
CA LEU A 28 21.81 -48.68 14.47
C LEU A 28 21.83 -47.81 13.22
N ILE A 29 20.86 -46.91 13.10
CA ILE A 29 20.73 -45.99 11.97
C ILE A 29 20.37 -44.61 12.50
N ASP A 30 21.16 -43.63 12.11
CA ASP A 30 20.81 -42.22 12.24
C ASP A 30 20.37 -41.71 10.86
N ASN A 31 19.12 -41.26 10.74
CA ASN A 31 18.56 -40.78 9.48
C ASN A 31 18.54 -39.26 9.46
N GLU A 32 19.74 -38.69 9.39
CA GLU A 32 19.93 -37.25 9.24
C GLU A 32 19.28 -36.77 7.92
N PRO A 33 18.47 -35.70 7.97
CA PRO A 33 17.81 -35.18 6.77
C PRO A 33 18.83 -34.65 5.77
N ALA A 34 18.75 -35.11 4.52
CA ALA A 34 19.48 -34.49 3.42
C ALA A 34 18.77 -33.19 3.00
N ILE A 35 19.45 -32.06 3.18
CA ILE A 35 18.92 -30.72 2.88
C ILE A 35 19.61 -30.18 1.62
N SER A 36 18.81 -29.66 0.67
CA SER A 36 19.33 -28.98 -0.53
C SER A 36 18.55 -27.70 -0.82
N GLN A 37 19.23 -26.66 -1.31
CA GLN A 37 18.55 -25.45 -1.79
C GLN A 37 17.98 -25.73 -3.18
N ALA A 38 16.68 -25.98 -3.28
CA ALA A 38 16.02 -26.31 -4.54
C ALA A 38 15.52 -25.08 -5.29
N ILE A 39 15.19 -24.01 -4.56
CA ILE A 39 14.65 -22.74 -5.10
C ILE A 39 15.35 -21.61 -4.35
N GLU A 40 15.69 -20.51 -5.01
CA GLU A 40 16.26 -19.35 -4.32
C GLU A 40 15.28 -18.78 -3.28
N PRO A 41 15.75 -18.32 -2.10
CA PRO A 41 14.87 -17.82 -1.04
C PRO A 41 13.90 -16.73 -1.51
N ALA A 42 14.39 -15.74 -2.27
CA ALA A 42 13.57 -14.65 -2.79
C ALA A 42 12.40 -15.14 -3.67
N ILE A 43 12.63 -16.17 -4.49
CA ILE A 43 11.59 -16.78 -5.33
C ILE A 43 10.58 -17.54 -4.45
N ALA A 44 11.05 -18.26 -3.42
CA ALA A 44 10.18 -18.94 -2.46
C ALA A 44 9.29 -17.95 -1.70
N ASP A 45 9.81 -16.77 -1.35
CA ASP A 45 9.09 -15.71 -0.64
C ASP A 45 8.04 -15.04 -1.53
N GLN A 46 8.33 -14.84 -2.81
CA GLN A 46 7.33 -14.39 -3.81
C GLN A 46 6.19 -15.40 -3.96
N VAL A 47 6.51 -16.70 -4.09
CA VAL A 47 5.50 -17.76 -4.15
C VAL A 47 4.65 -17.78 -2.87
N THR A 48 5.29 -17.67 -1.71
CA THR A 48 4.60 -17.60 -0.41
C THR A 48 3.65 -16.41 -0.37
N THR A 49 4.11 -15.24 -0.79
CA THR A 49 3.32 -14.01 -0.86
C THR A 49 2.04 -14.22 -1.69
N ALA A 50 2.18 -14.74 -2.92
CA ALA A 50 1.04 -15.03 -3.78
C ALA A 50 0.06 -16.05 -3.14
N LEU A 51 0.59 -17.10 -2.49
CA LEU A 51 -0.21 -18.13 -1.83
C LEU A 51 -0.91 -17.64 -0.56
N THR A 52 -0.42 -16.59 0.10
CA THR A 52 -1.15 -15.97 1.22
C THR A 52 -2.43 -15.26 0.74
N GLU A 53 -2.42 -14.66 -0.45
CA GLU A 53 -3.58 -13.94 -0.99
C GLU A 53 -4.74 -14.89 -1.34
N VAL A 54 -4.44 -16.13 -1.76
CA VAL A 54 -5.45 -17.17 -1.99
C VAL A 54 -6.27 -17.45 -0.72
N VAL A 55 -5.64 -17.36 0.46
CA VAL A 55 -6.30 -17.54 1.75
C VAL A 55 -6.96 -16.25 2.22
N LYS A 56 -6.27 -15.09 2.13
CA LYS A 56 -6.77 -13.81 2.62
C LYS A 56 -7.97 -13.28 1.83
N ARG A 57 -8.03 -13.55 0.53
CA ARG A 57 -9.03 -12.95 -0.38
C ARG A 57 -9.53 -13.92 -1.45
N GLY A 58 -8.77 -14.97 -1.76
CA GLY A 58 -9.09 -15.93 -2.82
C GLY A 58 -10.00 -17.09 -2.41
N THR A 59 -9.81 -18.24 -3.05
CA THR A 59 -10.66 -19.43 -2.94
C THR A 59 -10.46 -20.25 -1.67
N ALA A 60 -9.39 -20.02 -0.91
CA ALA A 60 -9.01 -20.81 0.26
C ALA A 60 -9.40 -20.16 1.61
N GLN A 61 -10.40 -19.26 1.64
CA GLN A 61 -10.72 -18.52 2.87
C GLN A 61 -11.11 -19.42 4.04
N ARG A 62 -11.68 -20.60 3.76
CA ARG A 62 -12.06 -21.59 4.78
C ARG A 62 -10.85 -22.31 5.41
N ALA A 63 -9.65 -22.14 4.87
CA ALA A 63 -8.43 -22.69 5.45
C ALA A 63 -7.88 -21.85 6.62
N ARG A 64 -8.45 -20.67 6.92
CA ARG A 64 -7.93 -19.75 7.94
C ARG A 64 -8.00 -20.37 9.35
N ILE A 65 -6.87 -20.29 10.06
CA ILE A 65 -6.70 -20.86 11.41
C ILE A 65 -6.25 -19.82 12.46
N GLY A 66 -6.34 -18.52 12.16
CA GLY A 66 -5.96 -17.46 13.08
C GLY A 66 -4.45 -17.21 13.21
N ARG A 67 -3.63 -17.74 12.30
CA ARG A 67 -2.18 -17.51 12.19
C ARG A 67 -1.75 -17.42 10.71
N PRO A 68 -0.55 -16.89 10.39
CA PRO A 68 -0.09 -16.76 9.01
C PRO A 68 -0.06 -18.10 8.29
N ILE A 69 -0.76 -18.21 7.16
CA ILE A 69 -0.79 -19.41 6.32
C ILE A 69 -0.73 -19.04 4.84
N ALA A 70 -0.15 -19.95 4.06
CA ALA A 70 -0.12 -19.89 2.61
C ALA A 70 -0.66 -21.21 2.06
N GLY A 71 -1.38 -21.19 0.95
CA GLY A 71 -1.88 -22.41 0.36
C GLY A 71 -2.64 -22.22 -0.94
N LYS A 72 -2.94 -23.32 -1.60
CA LYS A 72 -3.62 -23.33 -2.90
C LYS A 72 -4.73 -24.36 -2.92
N THR A 73 -5.87 -23.95 -3.49
CA THR A 73 -6.93 -24.88 -3.89
C THR A 73 -6.58 -25.53 -5.24
N GLY A 74 -6.79 -26.84 -5.32
CA GLY A 74 -6.86 -27.60 -6.58
C GLY A 74 -8.25 -28.24 -6.71
N THR A 75 -8.84 -28.16 -7.89
CA THR A 75 -10.11 -28.83 -8.20
C THR A 75 -9.94 -29.43 -9.58
N SER A 76 -10.16 -30.74 -9.74
CA SER A 76 -10.12 -31.37 -11.06
C SER A 76 -11.39 -31.08 -11.84
N GLN A 77 -11.35 -31.33 -13.16
CA GLN A 77 -12.53 -31.19 -14.02
C GLN A 77 -13.70 -32.01 -13.48
N GLU A 78 -14.91 -31.47 -13.61
CA GLU A 78 -16.15 -32.11 -13.12
C GLU A 78 -16.11 -32.47 -11.62
N HIS A 79 -15.30 -31.76 -10.82
CA HIS A 79 -15.26 -31.88 -9.36
C HIS A 79 -15.04 -33.32 -8.86
N ARG A 80 -14.24 -34.12 -9.58
CA ARG A 80 -14.00 -35.52 -9.21
C ARG A 80 -12.94 -35.67 -8.12
N ASP A 81 -12.03 -34.71 -8.06
CA ASP A 81 -10.99 -34.57 -7.05
C ASP A 81 -10.91 -33.13 -6.58
N ALA A 82 -10.82 -32.96 -5.27
CA ALA A 82 -10.64 -31.67 -4.65
C ALA A 82 -9.45 -31.72 -3.68
N TRP A 83 -8.56 -30.74 -3.82
CA TRP A 83 -7.32 -30.65 -3.07
C TRP A 83 -7.22 -29.28 -2.39
N PHE A 84 -6.68 -29.30 -1.17
CA PHE A 84 -6.07 -28.11 -0.59
C PHE A 84 -4.69 -28.48 -0.07
N VAL A 85 -3.69 -27.72 -0.49
CA VAL A 85 -2.33 -27.86 0.03
C VAL A 85 -1.94 -26.52 0.63
N GLY A 86 -1.62 -26.53 1.91
CA GLY A 86 -1.28 -25.33 2.66
C GLY A 86 -0.18 -25.58 3.67
N TYR A 87 0.44 -24.50 4.11
CA TYR A 87 1.53 -24.54 5.07
C TYR A 87 1.57 -23.31 5.98
N THR A 88 2.22 -23.55 7.11
CA THR A 88 2.86 -22.59 8.01
C THR A 88 4.38 -22.83 7.92
N PRO A 89 5.24 -21.97 8.48
CA PRO A 89 6.66 -22.27 8.62
C PRO A 89 6.94 -23.60 9.34
N GLU A 90 6.06 -24.01 10.25
CA GLU A 90 6.25 -25.19 11.09
C GLU A 90 5.68 -26.49 10.49
N LEU A 91 4.74 -26.39 9.55
CA LEU A 91 4.01 -27.55 9.04
C LEU A 91 3.45 -27.29 7.64
N ALA A 92 3.73 -28.22 6.72
CA ALA A 92 3.06 -28.32 5.44
C ALA A 92 2.10 -29.51 5.43
N THR A 93 0.90 -29.34 4.89
CA THR A 93 -0.13 -30.39 4.86
C THR A 93 -0.90 -30.35 3.53
N SER A 94 -1.17 -31.53 2.98
CA SER A 94 -1.97 -31.74 1.78
C SER A 94 -3.21 -32.55 2.15
N VAL A 95 -4.37 -32.07 1.73
CA VAL A 95 -5.65 -32.76 1.91
C VAL A 95 -6.28 -32.96 0.54
N TRP A 96 -6.64 -34.21 0.27
CA TRP A 96 -7.46 -34.60 -0.86
C TRP A 96 -8.80 -35.14 -0.39
N VAL A 97 -9.84 -34.80 -1.14
CA VAL A 97 -11.16 -35.40 -1.02
C VAL A 97 -11.58 -35.87 -2.40
N GLY A 98 -12.02 -37.12 -2.45
CA GLY A 98 -12.47 -37.80 -3.66
C GLY A 98 -12.88 -39.24 -3.34
N PHE A 99 -13.34 -39.95 -4.36
CA PHE A 99 -13.77 -41.33 -4.24
C PHE A 99 -12.64 -42.27 -4.72
N ALA A 100 -11.87 -42.84 -3.77
CA ALA A 100 -10.64 -43.57 -4.08
C ALA A 100 -10.81 -44.77 -5.04
N GLN A 101 -11.96 -45.45 -4.98
CA GLN A 101 -12.22 -46.63 -5.81
C GLN A 101 -12.95 -46.29 -7.12
N THR A 102 -13.59 -45.12 -7.21
CA THR A 102 -14.46 -44.77 -8.32
C THR A 102 -14.31 -43.28 -8.59
N ASN A 103 -13.81 -42.87 -9.76
CA ASN A 103 -13.61 -41.45 -10.08
C ASN A 103 -14.95 -40.73 -10.30
N ARG A 104 -15.75 -40.51 -9.24
CA ARG A 104 -17.13 -39.98 -9.30
C ARG A 104 -17.15 -38.46 -9.11
N ILE A 105 -18.07 -37.81 -9.80
CA ILE A 105 -18.36 -36.38 -9.64
C ILE A 105 -18.84 -36.14 -8.20
N MET A 106 -18.22 -35.17 -7.52
CA MET A 106 -18.63 -34.74 -6.17
C MET A 106 -19.52 -33.50 -6.25
N GLU A 107 -20.72 -33.69 -6.80
CA GLU A 107 -21.82 -32.72 -6.84
C GLU A 107 -23.14 -33.40 -6.48
N GLU A 108 -24.20 -32.62 -6.28
CA GLU A 108 -25.54 -33.18 -6.07
C GLU A 108 -25.95 -34.05 -7.26
N PRO A 109 -26.47 -35.28 -7.06
CA PRO A 109 -26.87 -35.91 -5.78
C PRO A 109 -25.80 -36.81 -5.14
N THR A 110 -24.60 -36.92 -5.71
CA THR A 110 -23.55 -37.79 -5.16
C THR A 110 -23.00 -37.26 -3.83
N THR A 111 -22.84 -35.95 -3.72
CA THR A 111 -22.50 -35.25 -2.48
C THR A 111 -23.49 -34.11 -2.23
N PRO A 112 -23.72 -33.70 -0.97
CA PRO A 112 -24.66 -32.61 -0.64
C PRO A 112 -24.19 -31.22 -1.08
N ILE A 113 -22.94 -31.11 -1.54
CA ILE A 113 -22.36 -29.87 -2.09
C ILE A 113 -21.54 -30.22 -3.32
N THR A 114 -21.30 -29.22 -4.18
CA THR A 114 -20.19 -29.25 -5.14
C THR A 114 -18.87 -29.12 -4.39
N VAL A 115 -18.07 -30.19 -4.39
CA VAL A 115 -16.81 -30.25 -3.64
C VAL A 115 -15.71 -29.59 -4.48
N THR A 116 -15.10 -28.54 -3.93
CA THR A 116 -13.97 -27.82 -4.51
C THR A 116 -12.83 -27.79 -3.51
N GLY A 117 -11.62 -27.43 -3.94
CA GLY A 117 -10.50 -27.29 -3.01
C GLY A 117 -10.78 -26.36 -1.81
N GLY A 118 -11.64 -25.35 -1.98
CA GLY A 118 -12.02 -24.40 -0.94
C GLY A 118 -13.20 -24.82 -0.06
N SER A 119 -13.80 -26.00 -0.28
CA SER A 119 -14.85 -26.55 0.59
C SER A 119 -14.25 -27.53 1.60
N TRP A 120 -14.63 -28.81 1.55
CA TRP A 120 -14.20 -29.82 2.51
C TRP A 120 -12.67 -29.96 2.64
N PRO A 121 -11.86 -29.96 1.56
CA PRO A 121 -10.41 -30.08 1.72
C PRO A 121 -9.78 -28.97 2.56
N ALA A 122 -10.16 -27.71 2.32
CA ALA A 122 -9.67 -26.56 3.08
C ALA A 122 -10.15 -26.59 4.55
N GLU A 123 -11.39 -27.00 4.80
CA GLU A 123 -11.92 -27.14 6.17
C GLU A 123 -11.24 -28.27 6.95
N ILE A 124 -11.06 -29.44 6.32
CA ILE A 124 -10.34 -30.57 6.91
C ILE A 124 -8.90 -30.17 7.23
N TRP A 125 -8.23 -29.47 6.31
CA TRP A 125 -6.90 -28.93 6.53
C TRP A 125 -6.88 -27.97 7.73
N ALA A 126 -7.84 -27.06 7.83
CA ALA A 126 -7.91 -26.10 8.94
C ALA A 126 -8.07 -26.80 10.29
N VAL A 127 -9.01 -27.77 10.38
CA VAL A 127 -9.24 -28.54 11.60
C VAL A 127 -8.00 -29.35 11.98
N PHE A 128 -7.37 -30.04 11.03
CA PHE A 128 -6.14 -30.79 11.29
C PHE A 128 -5.02 -29.87 11.78
N SER A 129 -4.73 -28.79 11.05
CA SER A 129 -3.65 -27.87 11.37
C SER A 129 -3.85 -27.16 12.70
N LEU A 130 -5.09 -26.77 13.05
CA LEU A 130 -5.40 -26.20 14.37
C LEU A 130 -5.03 -27.15 15.51
N ASN A 131 -5.33 -28.44 15.36
CA ASN A 131 -5.01 -29.44 16.37
C ASN A 131 -3.51 -29.76 16.40
N ALA A 132 -2.89 -29.94 15.24
CA ALA A 132 -1.47 -30.26 15.12
C ALA A 132 -0.57 -29.14 15.66
N LEU A 133 -1.01 -27.88 15.51
CA LEU A 133 -0.24 -26.69 15.91
C LEU A 133 -0.72 -26.08 17.23
N ALA A 134 -1.63 -26.73 17.97
CA ALA A 134 -2.26 -26.16 19.17
C ALA A 134 -1.27 -25.72 20.26
N THR A 135 -0.12 -26.39 20.34
CA THR A 135 0.95 -26.10 21.32
C THR A 135 2.23 -25.55 20.68
N VAL A 136 2.22 -25.34 19.36
CA VAL A 136 3.38 -24.89 18.58
C VAL A 136 3.28 -23.37 18.42
N PRO A 137 4.25 -22.58 18.93
CA PRO A 137 4.31 -21.14 18.68
C PRO A 137 4.25 -20.84 17.18
N TYR A 138 3.67 -19.70 16.80
CA TYR A 138 3.60 -19.32 15.39
C TYR A 138 4.74 -18.39 15.01
N SER A 139 5.38 -18.70 13.89
CA SER A 139 6.32 -17.83 13.19
C SER A 139 5.60 -17.04 12.10
N GLN A 140 6.21 -15.93 11.69
CA GLN A 140 5.76 -15.23 10.48
C GLN A 140 6.17 -16.04 9.25
N LEU A 141 5.35 -15.99 8.20
CA LEU A 141 5.78 -16.45 6.88
C LEU A 141 6.82 -15.48 6.35
N ALA A 142 7.89 -16.01 5.77
CA ALA A 142 8.73 -15.21 4.90
C ALA A 142 7.91 -14.85 3.65
N VAL A 143 7.67 -13.55 3.50
CA VAL A 143 7.01 -12.96 2.35
C VAL A 143 8.03 -12.05 1.68
N ALA A 144 7.89 -11.82 0.39
CA ALA A 144 8.81 -10.95 -0.33
C ALA A 144 8.79 -9.58 0.35
N ASP A 145 9.98 -9.13 0.78
CA ASP A 145 10.14 -7.80 1.36
C ASP A 145 9.67 -6.76 0.33
N ALA A 146 8.97 -5.73 0.82
CA ALA A 146 8.59 -4.61 -0.04
C ALA A 146 9.82 -3.76 -0.42
N ASP A 147 10.94 -3.92 0.29
CA ASP A 147 12.17 -3.18 0.05
C ASP A 147 12.75 -3.53 -1.32
N GLY A 148 12.86 -2.52 -2.18
CA GLY A 148 13.30 -2.69 -3.56
C GLY A 148 12.21 -3.13 -4.54
N THR A 149 10.96 -3.27 -4.11
CA THR A 149 9.81 -3.50 -5.01
C THR A 149 9.03 -2.20 -5.26
N VAL A 150 8.37 -2.12 -6.42
CA VAL A 150 7.53 -1.00 -6.82
C VAL A 150 6.08 -1.46 -6.91
N GLY A 151 5.19 -0.70 -6.28
CA GLY A 151 3.76 -0.97 -6.27
C GLY A 151 3.08 -0.43 -7.52
N VAL A 152 2.76 -1.29 -8.48
CA VAL A 152 2.16 -0.95 -9.78
C VAL A 152 0.75 -1.52 -9.94
N ASP A 153 -0.12 -0.80 -10.64
CA ASP A 153 -1.47 -1.27 -10.95
C ASP A 153 -1.43 -2.08 -12.26
N VAL A 154 -1.85 -3.34 -12.18
CA VAL A 154 -1.83 -4.31 -13.28
C VAL A 154 -3.26 -4.80 -13.53
N ASP A 155 -3.64 -4.89 -14.79
CA ASP A 155 -4.86 -5.58 -15.21
C ASP A 155 -4.57 -7.09 -15.21
N LEU A 156 -4.99 -7.81 -14.16
CA LEU A 156 -4.69 -9.24 -14.02
C LEU A 156 -5.31 -10.11 -15.11
N SER A 157 -6.31 -9.62 -15.85
CA SER A 157 -6.88 -10.35 -16.98
C SER A 157 -5.93 -10.38 -18.20
N THR A 158 -4.97 -9.46 -18.25
CA THR A 158 -4.08 -9.28 -19.40
C THR A 158 -2.59 -9.31 -19.05
N GLY A 159 -2.24 -9.06 -17.79
CA GLY A 159 -0.86 -8.97 -17.30
C GLY A 159 -0.13 -7.67 -17.63
N TYR A 160 -0.79 -6.72 -18.29
CA TYR A 160 -0.25 -5.41 -18.62
C TYR A 160 -0.51 -4.38 -17.52
N LEU A 161 0.20 -3.24 -17.56
CA LEU A 161 -0.15 -2.11 -16.71
C LEU A 161 -1.61 -1.72 -16.96
N ALA A 162 -2.36 -1.53 -15.88
CA ALA A 162 -3.74 -1.09 -15.97
C ALA A 162 -3.79 0.30 -16.61
N GLY A 163 -4.65 0.46 -17.60
CA GLY A 163 -4.97 1.76 -18.18
C GLY A 163 -6.33 2.27 -17.69
N PRO A 164 -6.70 3.52 -18.04
CA PRO A 164 -7.90 4.17 -17.53
C PRO A 164 -9.21 3.49 -17.94
N LEU A 165 -9.17 2.67 -19.01
CA LEU A 165 -10.33 1.93 -19.50
C LEU A 165 -10.36 0.47 -19.02
N CYS A 166 -9.37 0.03 -18.24
CA CYS A 166 -9.40 -1.30 -17.64
C CYS A 166 -10.58 -1.41 -16.64
N PRO A 167 -11.35 -2.50 -16.66
CA PRO A 167 -12.36 -2.75 -15.65
C PRO A 167 -11.75 -2.75 -14.25
N HIS A 168 -12.29 -1.93 -13.34
CA HIS A 168 -11.74 -1.78 -11.98
C HIS A 168 -11.62 -3.11 -11.22
N GLU A 169 -12.51 -4.07 -11.50
CA GLU A 169 -12.49 -5.42 -10.93
C GLU A 169 -11.30 -6.28 -11.35
N HIS A 170 -10.60 -5.91 -12.44
CA HIS A 170 -9.37 -6.58 -12.88
C HIS A 170 -8.11 -5.84 -12.46
N ILE A 171 -8.24 -4.60 -11.97
CA ILE A 171 -7.10 -3.79 -11.57
C ILE A 171 -6.66 -4.20 -10.17
N HIS A 172 -5.44 -4.71 -10.08
CA HIS A 172 -4.83 -5.05 -8.80
C HIS A 172 -3.46 -4.41 -8.68
N ARG A 173 -3.21 -3.83 -7.51
CA ARG A 173 -1.89 -3.33 -7.15
C ARG A 173 -0.97 -4.49 -6.76
N LEU A 174 0.09 -4.69 -7.52
CA LEU A 174 1.12 -5.69 -7.27
C LEU A 174 2.42 -5.01 -6.83
N GLN A 175 3.13 -5.65 -5.90
CA GLN A 175 4.52 -5.30 -5.57
C GLN A 175 5.44 -6.16 -6.43
N LEU A 176 6.22 -5.53 -7.31
CA LEU A 176 7.09 -6.22 -8.25
C LEU A 176 8.52 -5.64 -8.18
N PRO A 177 9.57 -6.46 -8.36
CA PRO A 177 10.90 -5.94 -8.67
C PRO A 177 10.85 -5.00 -9.89
N PRO A 178 11.60 -3.88 -9.92
CA PRO A 178 11.60 -2.92 -11.03
C PRO A 178 11.80 -3.55 -12.41
N GLU A 179 12.62 -4.60 -12.49
CA GLU A 179 12.92 -5.37 -13.70
C GLU A 179 11.74 -6.21 -14.22
N ASP A 180 10.80 -6.56 -13.33
CA ASP A 180 9.62 -7.39 -13.64
C ASP A 180 8.36 -6.55 -13.91
N VAL A 181 8.43 -5.22 -13.73
CA VAL A 181 7.30 -4.32 -13.99
C VAL A 181 6.97 -4.31 -15.49
N PRO A 182 5.72 -4.64 -15.88
CA PRO A 182 5.31 -4.53 -17.27
C PRO A 182 5.50 -3.09 -17.77
N THR A 183 6.04 -2.93 -18.97
CA THR A 183 6.31 -1.60 -19.54
C THR A 183 5.21 -1.12 -20.49
N VAL A 184 4.24 -1.99 -20.79
CA VAL A 184 3.16 -1.75 -21.74
C VAL A 184 1.84 -1.61 -21.00
N ILE A 185 1.10 -0.55 -21.29
CA ILE A 185 -0.28 -0.34 -20.82
C ILE A 185 -1.21 -1.27 -21.59
N CYS A 186 -2.20 -1.84 -20.90
CA CYS A 186 -3.12 -2.85 -21.44
C CYS A 186 -3.73 -2.41 -22.78
N PRO A 187 -3.30 -3.01 -23.91
CA PRO A 187 -3.76 -2.62 -25.24
C PRO A 187 -5.16 -3.15 -25.54
N ILE A 188 -5.65 -4.09 -24.73
CA ILE A 188 -6.97 -4.73 -24.91
C ILE A 188 -8.08 -3.75 -24.57
N HIS A 189 -7.95 -3.07 -23.43
CA HIS A 189 -8.95 -2.10 -22.97
C HIS A 189 -8.60 -0.67 -23.38
N ASN A 190 -7.33 -0.39 -23.69
CA ASN A 190 -6.85 0.95 -24.00
C ASN A 190 -6.22 0.96 -25.40
N PRO A 191 -7.00 1.24 -26.46
CA PRO A 191 -6.47 1.35 -27.82
C PRO A 191 -5.43 2.48 -27.91
N GLU A 192 -4.47 2.34 -28.84
CA GLU A 192 -3.30 3.23 -28.99
C GLU A 192 -3.68 4.72 -29.06
N ASP A 193 -4.84 5.04 -29.62
CA ASP A 193 -5.34 6.41 -29.81
C ASP A 193 -5.83 7.10 -28.52
N ILE A 194 -6.10 6.32 -27.46
CA ILE A 194 -6.54 6.82 -26.15
C ILE A 194 -5.35 6.99 -25.21
N VAL A 195 -4.29 6.21 -25.40
CA VAL A 195 -3.05 6.25 -24.62
C VAL A 195 -2.03 7.14 -25.34
N GLY A 196 -2.38 8.42 -25.53
CA GLY A 196 -1.59 9.39 -26.31
C GLY A 196 -0.25 9.83 -25.70
N VAL A 197 0.22 9.24 -24.61
CA VAL A 197 1.54 9.49 -24.03
C VAL A 197 1.94 8.23 -23.28
N GLY A 198 2.89 7.49 -23.86
CA GLY A 198 3.42 6.27 -23.29
C GLY A 198 3.90 6.50 -21.86
N ALA A 199 3.86 5.43 -21.06
CA ALA A 199 4.44 5.38 -19.74
C ALA A 199 5.79 6.12 -19.73
N GLY A 200 5.82 7.28 -19.07
CA GLY A 200 7.03 8.06 -18.90
C GLY A 200 7.78 7.54 -17.69
N GLN A 201 9.10 7.64 -17.70
CA GLN A 201 9.82 7.60 -16.42
C GLN A 201 9.50 8.87 -15.64
N VAL A 202 9.14 8.72 -14.37
CA VAL A 202 8.90 9.87 -13.49
C VAL A 202 10.18 10.71 -13.45
N PRO A 203 10.14 11.99 -13.87
CA PRO A 203 11.32 12.84 -13.85
C PRO A 203 11.85 13.06 -12.42
N PRO A 204 13.18 13.22 -12.24
CA PRO A 204 13.74 13.72 -10.99
C PRO A 204 13.40 15.20 -10.84
N VAL A 205 12.66 15.55 -9.79
CA VAL A 205 12.24 16.93 -9.50
C VAL A 205 12.53 17.40 -8.07
N VAL A 206 13.10 16.53 -7.23
CA VAL A 206 13.64 16.91 -5.91
C VAL A 206 14.77 17.93 -6.08
N GLY A 207 14.74 19.00 -5.28
CA GLY A 207 15.72 20.08 -5.30
C GLY A 207 15.50 21.14 -6.40
N LEU A 208 14.55 20.95 -7.32
CA LEU A 208 14.14 21.98 -8.27
C LEU A 208 13.23 23.02 -7.61
N GLU A 209 13.11 24.19 -8.25
CA GLU A 209 12.06 25.14 -7.89
C GLU A 209 10.68 24.57 -8.25
N LEU A 210 9.66 24.87 -7.45
CA LEU A 210 8.31 24.29 -7.62
C LEU A 210 7.75 24.49 -9.04
N GLY A 211 7.94 25.67 -9.62
CA GLY A 211 7.49 25.94 -10.99
C GLY A 211 8.20 25.08 -12.04
N GLU A 212 9.50 24.83 -11.86
CA GLU A 212 10.29 23.98 -12.76
C GLU A 212 9.89 22.51 -12.61
N ALA A 213 9.71 22.04 -11.37
CA ALA A 213 9.24 20.69 -11.06
C ALA A 213 7.88 20.39 -11.69
N VAL A 214 6.89 21.27 -11.47
CA VAL A 214 5.54 21.13 -12.05
C VAL A 214 5.62 21.12 -13.58
N SER A 215 6.41 22.01 -14.17
CA SER A 215 6.58 22.06 -15.64
C SER A 215 7.29 20.83 -16.21
N ALA A 216 8.21 20.21 -15.45
CA ALA A 216 8.87 18.98 -15.85
C ALA A 216 7.91 17.78 -15.81
N LEU A 217 7.08 17.70 -14.77
CA LEU A 217 6.04 16.69 -14.62
C LEU A 217 4.95 16.83 -15.70
N ASP A 218 4.44 18.04 -15.92
CA ASP A 218 3.41 18.31 -16.93
C ASP A 218 3.89 17.96 -18.35
N ARG A 219 5.12 18.35 -18.72
CA ARG A 219 5.72 17.96 -20.02
C ARG A 219 5.94 16.46 -20.16
N ALA A 220 6.19 15.76 -19.05
CA ALA A 220 6.30 14.31 -19.01
C ALA A 220 4.92 13.62 -18.91
N GLY A 221 3.83 14.40 -18.93
CA GLY A 221 2.46 13.93 -18.93
C GLY A 221 1.94 13.54 -17.54
N PHE A 222 2.52 14.03 -16.44
CA PHE A 222 2.11 13.71 -15.08
C PHE A 222 1.30 14.85 -14.44
N GLU A 223 0.33 14.48 -13.61
CA GLU A 223 -0.37 15.42 -12.72
C GLU A 223 0.45 15.63 -11.45
N THR A 224 0.45 16.85 -10.91
CA THR A 224 1.20 17.15 -9.68
C THR A 224 0.27 17.33 -8.49
N ARG A 225 0.58 16.67 -7.37
CA ARG A 225 -0.04 16.93 -6.06
C ARG A 225 1.02 17.45 -5.10
N LEU A 226 0.68 18.47 -4.32
CA LEU A 226 1.58 19.01 -3.30
C LEU A 226 1.21 18.46 -1.93
N ARG A 227 2.23 18.14 -1.13
CA ARG A 227 2.11 17.72 0.26
C ARG A 227 3.11 18.51 1.08
N TRP A 228 2.67 19.17 2.14
CA TRP A 228 3.51 19.99 3.01
C TRP A 228 3.87 19.23 4.28
N GLU A 229 5.15 19.23 4.64
CA GLU A 229 5.68 18.52 5.81
C GLU A 229 6.81 19.29 6.50
N ALA A 230 7.14 18.91 7.74
CA ALA A 230 8.26 19.48 8.46
C ALA A 230 9.59 19.13 7.78
N GLY A 231 10.23 20.11 7.13
CA GLY A 231 11.49 19.94 6.40
C GLY A 231 12.76 20.20 7.22
N GLY A 232 12.67 20.29 8.55
CA GLY A 232 13.80 20.66 9.41
C GLY A 232 14.33 22.06 9.10
N ASP A 233 15.63 22.16 8.77
CA ASP A 233 16.32 23.42 8.44
C ASP A 233 16.16 23.84 6.97
N LEU A 234 15.40 23.08 6.17
CA LEU A 234 15.17 23.41 4.77
C LEU A 234 14.33 24.70 4.65
N PRO A 235 14.66 25.59 3.69
CA PRO A 235 13.82 26.73 3.38
C PRO A 235 12.38 26.29 3.03
N GLN A 236 11.39 27.08 3.45
CA GLN A 236 9.98 26.80 3.13
C GLN A 236 9.77 26.71 1.61
N GLY A 237 8.99 25.73 1.16
CA GLY A 237 8.70 25.48 -0.26
C GLY A 237 9.75 24.64 -0.99
N THR A 238 10.84 24.25 -0.32
CA THR A 238 11.84 23.33 -0.91
C THR A 238 11.23 21.95 -1.14
N ILE A 239 11.30 21.43 -2.36
CA ILE A 239 10.91 20.04 -2.66
C ILE A 239 12.02 19.11 -2.17
N PHE A 240 11.74 18.32 -1.14
CA PHE A 240 12.71 17.39 -0.54
C PHE A 240 12.29 15.92 -0.68
N GLY A 241 11.09 15.66 -1.19
CA GLY A 241 10.63 14.32 -1.50
C GLY A 241 9.70 14.32 -2.72
N GLN A 242 9.65 13.20 -3.44
CA GLN A 242 8.68 12.95 -4.49
C GLN A 242 8.19 11.51 -4.41
N THR A 243 6.97 11.24 -4.86
CA THR A 243 6.44 9.88 -5.00
C THR A 243 5.52 9.81 -6.20
N PRO A 244 5.71 8.89 -7.17
CA PRO A 244 6.77 7.87 -7.21
C PRO A 244 8.20 8.44 -7.33
N ASP A 245 9.19 7.60 -7.04
CA ASP A 245 10.61 7.96 -7.13
C ASP A 245 11.04 8.26 -8.58
N PRO A 246 12.09 9.06 -8.77
CA PRO A 246 12.63 9.33 -10.10
C PRO A 246 12.98 8.04 -10.87
N GLY A 247 12.70 8.02 -12.17
CA GLY A 247 12.99 6.87 -13.05
C GLY A 247 11.93 5.78 -13.02
N VAL A 248 11.00 5.80 -12.05
CA VAL A 248 9.91 4.82 -11.97
C VAL A 248 9.00 4.97 -13.19
N PRO A 249 8.70 3.90 -13.95
CA PRO A 249 7.70 3.94 -15.01
C PRO A 249 6.33 4.23 -14.41
N ALA A 250 5.64 5.24 -14.92
CA ALA A 250 4.30 5.58 -14.48
C ALA A 250 3.44 6.04 -15.66
N GLN A 251 2.12 5.87 -15.52
CA GLN A 251 1.16 6.23 -16.55
C GLN A 251 1.12 7.75 -16.76
N ALA A 252 1.02 8.21 -18.01
CA ALA A 252 0.63 9.60 -18.25
C ALA A 252 -0.78 9.86 -17.66
N GLY A 253 -0.94 11.00 -17.00
CA GLY A 253 -2.08 11.39 -16.17
C GLY A 253 -1.97 10.92 -14.73
N SER A 254 -0.99 10.08 -14.37
CA SER A 254 -0.79 9.67 -12.97
C SER A 254 -0.27 10.84 -12.13
N ILE A 255 -0.61 10.79 -10.84
CA ILE A 255 -0.30 11.87 -9.90
C ILE A 255 1.06 11.61 -9.25
N VAL A 256 2.00 12.52 -9.47
CA VAL A 256 3.26 12.60 -8.73
C VAL A 256 3.06 13.55 -7.55
N THR A 257 3.26 13.04 -6.35
CA THR A 257 3.16 13.82 -5.10
C THR A 257 4.53 14.40 -4.76
N LEU A 258 4.62 15.73 -4.67
CA LEU A 258 5.80 16.47 -4.22
C LEU A 258 5.67 16.79 -2.74
N THR A 259 6.71 16.50 -1.98
CA THR A 259 6.78 16.81 -0.54
C THR A 259 7.61 18.07 -0.35
N LEU A 260 6.97 19.12 0.15
CA LEU A 260 7.54 20.45 0.32
C LEU A 260 7.79 20.74 1.80
N ALA A 261 8.92 21.41 2.06
CA ALA A 261 9.30 21.82 3.40
C ALA A 261 8.44 22.97 3.93
N GLY A 262 8.03 22.86 5.18
CA GLY A 262 7.36 23.91 5.94
C GLY A 262 5.83 23.79 5.94
N PRO A 263 5.14 24.67 6.70
CA PRO A 263 3.69 24.71 6.69
C PRO A 263 3.19 25.14 5.31
N GLU A 264 2.05 24.60 4.92
CA GLU A 264 1.35 25.01 3.71
C GLU A 264 1.14 26.54 3.72
N PRO A 265 1.40 27.25 2.62
CA PRO A 265 1.11 28.68 2.52
C PRO A 265 -0.32 28.98 2.93
N GLY A 266 -0.50 29.86 3.91
CA GLY A 266 -1.81 30.17 4.47
C GLY A 266 -2.32 29.20 5.55
N ALA A 267 -1.55 28.19 5.96
CA ALA A 267 -1.91 27.32 7.10
C ALA A 267 -1.72 28.01 8.46
N VAL A 268 -0.89 29.06 8.53
CA VAL A 268 -0.62 29.83 9.74
C VAL A 268 -1.11 31.25 9.55
N MET A 269 -1.82 31.76 10.55
CA MET A 269 -2.35 33.12 10.59
C MET A 269 -1.20 34.12 10.66
N PRO A 270 -1.06 35.04 9.68
CA PRO A 270 -0.08 36.11 9.78
C PRO A 270 -0.44 37.08 10.92
N SER A 271 0.58 37.74 11.47
CA SER A 271 0.37 38.85 12.40
C SER A 271 0.17 40.13 11.60
N ILE A 272 -1.05 40.68 11.65
CA ILE A 272 -1.44 41.92 10.97
C ILE A 272 -1.59 43.10 11.94
N LEU A 273 -1.25 42.90 13.22
CA LEU A 273 -1.31 43.94 14.24
C LEU A 273 -0.45 45.16 13.84
N GLY A 274 -1.03 46.35 13.94
CA GLY A 274 -0.38 47.62 13.63
C GLY A 274 -0.43 48.02 12.15
N LEU A 275 -0.83 47.13 11.23
CA LEU A 275 -1.06 47.48 9.84
C LEU A 275 -2.30 48.38 9.71
N ILE A 276 -2.33 49.20 8.65
CA ILE A 276 -3.57 49.87 8.25
C ILE A 276 -4.53 48.85 7.61
N GLU A 277 -5.82 49.16 7.57
CA GLU A 277 -6.83 48.23 7.05
C GLU A 277 -6.51 47.72 5.63
N GLU A 278 -6.02 48.62 4.75
CA GLU A 278 -5.66 48.28 3.38
C GLU A 278 -4.51 47.26 3.31
N ASP A 279 -3.43 47.50 4.06
CA ASP A 279 -2.28 46.61 4.13
C ASP A 279 -2.65 45.26 4.75
N ALA A 280 -3.44 45.26 5.83
CA ALA A 280 -3.93 44.04 6.47
C ALA A 280 -4.79 43.20 5.52
N ARG A 281 -5.61 43.87 4.69
CA ARG A 281 -6.43 43.21 3.67
C ARG A 281 -5.58 42.61 2.57
N ALA A 282 -4.58 43.33 2.10
CA ALA A 282 -3.63 42.83 1.09
C ALA A 282 -2.88 41.59 1.61
N GLU A 283 -2.37 41.65 2.85
CA GLU A 283 -1.64 40.55 3.49
C GLU A 283 -2.50 39.28 3.60
N LEU A 284 -3.74 39.40 4.08
CA LEU A 284 -4.66 38.27 4.22
C LEU A 284 -5.14 37.72 2.87
N ALA A 285 -5.31 38.58 1.87
CA ALA A 285 -5.74 38.19 0.53
C ALA A 285 -4.69 37.34 -0.19
N ILE A 286 -3.39 37.60 0.03
CA ILE A 286 -2.29 36.80 -0.55
C ILE A 286 -2.42 35.31 -0.18
N PHE A 287 -2.87 35.01 1.03
CA PHE A 287 -3.02 33.65 1.54
C PHE A 287 -4.44 33.09 1.43
N GLY A 288 -5.37 33.84 0.80
CA GLY A 288 -6.76 33.41 0.63
C GLY A 288 -7.53 33.26 1.95
N ILE A 289 -7.07 33.91 3.03
CA ILE A 289 -7.69 33.79 4.37
C ILE A 289 -9.01 34.58 4.38
N PRO A 290 -10.18 33.95 4.66
CA PRO A 290 -11.43 34.67 4.78
C PRO A 290 -11.35 35.70 5.90
N MET A 291 -11.79 36.93 5.65
CA MET A 291 -11.57 38.05 6.57
C MET A 291 -12.84 38.86 6.81
N ARG A 292 -13.00 39.32 8.05
CA ARG A 292 -14.09 40.21 8.48
C ARG A 292 -13.53 41.37 9.28
N PHE A 293 -13.74 42.58 8.79
CA PHE A 293 -13.32 43.80 9.48
C PHE A 293 -14.44 44.35 10.37
N ILE A 294 -14.06 44.85 11.54
CA ILE A 294 -14.92 45.59 12.48
C ILE A 294 -14.21 46.90 12.81
N GLU A 295 -14.92 48.01 12.67
CA GLU A 295 -14.47 49.29 13.16
C GLU A 295 -14.90 49.42 14.64
N GLU A 296 -13.92 49.41 15.54
CA GLU A 296 -14.13 49.48 17.00
C GLU A 296 -12.89 50.10 17.64
N ALA A 297 -13.08 51.10 18.49
CA ALA A 297 -11.98 51.75 19.19
C ALA A 297 -11.48 50.89 20.37
N GLU A 298 -10.18 50.97 20.64
CA GLU A 298 -9.61 50.41 21.87
C GLU A 298 -10.22 51.02 23.13
N ALA A 299 -10.28 50.22 24.19
CA ALA A 299 -10.86 50.65 25.46
C ALA A 299 -10.10 51.82 26.12
N ASP A 300 -8.79 51.92 25.85
CA ASP A 300 -7.96 53.05 26.26
C ASP A 300 -7.99 54.14 25.17
N PRO A 301 -8.53 55.34 25.48
CA PRO A 301 -8.66 56.42 24.51
C PRO A 301 -7.33 56.95 23.96
N ASP A 302 -6.26 56.97 24.78
CA ASP A 302 -4.96 57.50 24.37
C ASP A 302 -4.31 56.55 23.35
N ASP A 303 -4.47 55.24 23.56
CA ASP A 303 -3.99 54.22 22.62
C ASP A 303 -4.82 54.16 21.33
N ALA A 304 -6.14 54.35 21.44
CA ALA A 304 -7.03 54.43 20.26
C ALA A 304 -6.64 55.60 19.35
N VAL A 305 -6.31 56.76 19.92
CA VAL A 305 -5.82 57.93 19.17
C VAL A 305 -4.45 57.65 18.56
N ARG A 306 -3.53 57.06 19.33
CA ARG A 306 -2.16 56.74 18.85
C ARG A 306 -2.16 55.75 17.69
N ARG A 307 -3.15 54.86 17.62
CA ARG A 307 -3.28 53.81 16.59
C ARG A 307 -4.51 54.01 15.71
N ALA A 308 -4.96 55.25 15.50
CA ALA A 308 -6.07 55.56 14.62
C ALA A 308 -5.88 54.96 13.21
N GLY A 309 -6.93 54.33 12.67
CA GLY A 309 -6.91 53.68 11.35
C GLY A 309 -6.05 52.40 11.25
N ARG A 310 -5.54 51.87 12.37
CA ARG A 310 -4.71 50.66 12.41
C ARG A 310 -5.41 49.49 13.10
N VAL A 311 -5.03 48.29 12.69
CA VAL A 311 -5.45 47.03 13.31
C VAL A 311 -4.86 46.95 14.72
N TRP A 312 -5.71 46.88 15.73
CA TRP A 312 -5.27 46.72 17.12
C TRP A 312 -5.54 45.32 17.67
N LYS A 313 -6.42 44.56 17.03
CA LYS A 313 -6.74 43.19 17.42
C LYS A 313 -7.08 42.34 16.20
N GLN A 314 -6.68 41.08 16.26
CA GLN A 314 -7.08 40.04 15.32
C GLN A 314 -7.47 38.78 16.10
N SER A 315 -8.36 37.97 15.54
CA SER A 315 -8.73 36.65 16.09
C SER A 315 -9.11 35.73 14.93
N PRO A 316 -8.42 34.60 14.71
CA PRO A 316 -7.26 34.07 15.46
C PRO A 316 -6.01 34.99 15.49
N GLY A 317 -5.17 34.81 16.50
CA GLY A 317 -3.91 35.56 16.68
C GLY A 317 -2.81 35.08 15.73
N GLY A 318 -1.80 35.92 15.46
CA GLY A 318 -0.65 35.54 14.64
C GLY A 318 0.03 34.27 15.15
N GLY A 319 0.42 33.37 14.25
CA GLY A 319 1.00 32.07 14.59
C GLY A 319 -0.03 30.96 14.88
N SER A 320 -1.31 31.29 14.99
CA SER A 320 -2.39 30.29 15.13
C SER A 320 -2.67 29.60 13.78
N PRO A 321 -3.33 28.42 13.76
CA PRO A 321 -3.87 27.86 12.51
C PRO A 321 -4.79 28.86 11.80
N ALA A 322 -4.71 28.93 10.47
CA ALA A 322 -5.54 29.78 9.61
C ALA A 322 -6.64 28.96 8.91
N ASP A 323 -7.37 28.17 9.70
CA ASP A 323 -8.47 27.29 9.27
C ASP A 323 -9.87 27.94 9.39
N ALA A 324 -9.94 29.21 9.83
CA ALA A 324 -11.17 29.93 10.07
C ALA A 324 -11.10 31.39 9.60
N THR A 325 -12.27 32.01 9.42
CA THR A 325 -12.36 33.44 9.12
C THR A 325 -11.72 34.28 10.21
N VAL A 326 -10.74 35.12 9.86
CA VAL A 326 -10.16 36.08 10.80
C VAL A 326 -11.08 37.26 10.98
N THR A 327 -11.39 37.59 12.24
CA THR A 327 -11.99 38.87 12.59
C THR A 327 -10.87 39.86 12.91
N VAL A 328 -10.92 41.03 12.29
CA VAL A 328 -9.93 42.10 12.41
C VAL A 328 -10.62 43.34 12.96
N TRP A 329 -10.08 43.91 14.04
CA TRP A 329 -10.58 45.14 14.65
C TRP A 329 -9.65 46.30 14.32
N VAL A 330 -10.23 47.36 13.76
CA VAL A 330 -9.53 48.56 13.33
C VAL A 330 -10.01 49.73 14.17
N ASN A 331 -9.08 50.52 14.71
CA ASN A 331 -9.46 51.77 15.39
C ASN A 331 -10.09 52.73 14.37
N PRO A 332 -11.22 53.39 14.69
CA PRO A 332 -11.82 54.39 13.83
C PRO A 332 -10.78 55.42 13.37
N GLY A 333 -10.85 55.82 12.10
CA GLY A 333 -10.04 56.93 11.60
C GLY A 333 -10.47 58.21 12.31
N GLY A 334 -9.54 58.94 12.92
CA GLY A 334 -9.82 60.29 13.38
C GLY A 334 -10.08 61.20 12.17
N ASP A 335 -11.17 61.95 12.18
CA ASP A 335 -11.32 63.10 11.28
C ASP A 335 -10.19 64.10 11.64
N PRO A 336 -9.44 64.66 10.66
CA PRO A 336 -8.35 65.59 10.92
C PRO A 336 -8.79 66.87 11.65
#